data_AF-A0A365YWS0-F1
#
_entry.id   AF-A0A365YWS0-F1
#
_cell.length_a   1.000
_cell.length_b   1.000
_cell.length_c   1.000
_cell.angle_alpha   90.00
_cell.angle_beta   90.00
_cell.angle_gamma   90.00
#
_symmetry.space_group_name_H-M   'P 1'
#
loop_
_entity.id
_entity.type
_entity.pdbx_description
1 polymer ?
#
loop_
_entity_poly.entity_id
_entity_poly.type
_entity_poly.pdbx_seq_one_letter_code
_entity_poly.pdbx_strand_id
1 'polypeptide(L)'
;MIWSRNTQKIEQVPLPEGSNATHVNYLDGFISRGWSSYLTCNRTGTGGWTTTEGLFVIVPSYKSLTDENFRVNFLAHESQHYSDKKRFGDMPSWQLEYRAKLVEIIYADTTRDRVLDAFANNQGDDPSDPHSYADKRVLTILMNRLGLTSVATLHTISIDRLHQTAINVLKADSVALDTARHAKLRPYPLK
;
A
#
# COMPACT_ATOMS: atom_id res chain seq x y z
N MET A 1 -13.70 0.38 -17.59
CA MET A 1 -14.71 1.02 -16.71
C MET A 1 -15.28 2.24 -17.44
N ILE A 2 -16.49 2.67 -17.12
CA ILE A 2 -17.16 3.83 -17.77
C ILE A 2 -17.76 4.72 -16.67
N TRP A 3 -17.39 5.99 -16.66
CA TRP A 3 -17.83 7.01 -15.70
C TRP A 3 -18.08 8.35 -16.39
N SER A 4 -18.80 9.24 -15.73
CA SER A 4 -19.21 10.54 -16.29
C SER A 4 -18.56 11.75 -15.62
N ARG A 5 -17.97 11.58 -14.43
CA ARG A 5 -17.31 12.67 -13.69
C ARG A 5 -15.89 12.31 -13.29
N ASN A 6 -14.96 13.23 -13.49
CA ASN A 6 -13.60 13.18 -12.97
C ASN A 6 -13.27 14.54 -12.33
N THR A 7 -12.91 14.55 -11.06
CA THR A 7 -12.39 15.73 -10.37
C THR A 7 -10.94 15.49 -10.00
N GLN A 8 -10.01 16.27 -10.54
CA GLN A 8 -8.60 16.16 -10.18
C GLN A 8 -8.26 17.12 -9.03
N LYS A 9 -7.46 16.64 -8.08
CA LYS A 9 -6.87 17.45 -7.00
C LYS A 9 -5.40 17.11 -6.82
N ILE A 10 -4.63 18.04 -6.28
CA ILE A 10 -3.29 17.75 -5.77
C ILE A 10 -3.44 17.53 -4.28
N GLU A 11 -3.26 16.29 -3.85
CA GLU A 11 -3.29 15.92 -2.44
C GLU A 11 -1.87 15.89 -1.89
N GLN A 12 -1.68 16.47 -0.69
CA GLN A 12 -0.43 16.36 0.05
C GLN A 12 -0.52 15.16 0.97
N VAL A 13 -0.03 14.01 0.49
CA VAL A 13 -0.14 12.76 1.23
C VAL A 13 1.14 12.59 2.07
N PRO A 14 1.04 12.57 3.41
CA PRO A 14 2.19 12.23 4.24
C PRO A 14 2.54 10.76 4.04
N LEU A 15 3.80 10.46 3.73
CA LEU A 15 4.37 9.11 3.81
C LEU A 15 5.50 9.08 4.84
N PRO A 16 5.87 7.89 5.36
CA PRO A 16 6.85 7.79 6.45
C PRO A 16 8.26 8.28 6.11
N GLU A 17 8.59 8.36 4.81
CA GLU A 17 9.89 8.80 4.30
C GLU A 17 9.83 10.17 3.58
N GLY A 18 8.71 10.88 3.69
CA GLY A 18 8.51 12.21 3.08
C GLY A 18 7.10 12.38 2.52
N SER A 19 6.66 13.62 2.34
CA SER A 19 5.37 13.90 1.70
C SER A 19 5.51 13.91 0.18
N ASN A 20 4.51 13.39 -0.53
CA ASN A 20 4.40 13.48 -1.98
C ASN A 20 3.19 14.33 -2.37
N ALA A 21 3.44 15.35 -3.19
CA ALA A 21 2.39 16.05 -3.91
C ALA A 21 1.89 15.12 -5.03
N THR A 22 0.70 14.58 -4.85
CA THR A 22 0.17 13.52 -5.70
C THR A 22 -1.09 14.01 -6.41
N HIS A 23 -1.14 13.88 -7.73
CA HIS A 23 -2.37 14.11 -8.48
C HIS A 23 -3.35 12.97 -8.18
N VAL A 24 -4.54 13.30 -7.68
CA VAL A 24 -5.60 12.35 -7.36
C VAL A 24 -6.83 12.68 -8.20
N ASN A 25 -7.23 11.72 -9.04
CA ASN A 25 -8.40 11.78 -9.90
C ASN A 25 -9.55 11.07 -9.20
N TYR A 26 -10.56 11.83 -8.78
CA TYR A 26 -11.76 11.31 -8.15
C TYR A 26 -12.80 11.00 -9.22
N LEU A 27 -12.92 9.71 -9.55
CA LEU A 27 -13.85 9.22 -10.56
C LEU A 27 -15.22 8.95 -9.93
N ASP A 28 -16.28 9.42 -10.57
CA ASP A 28 -17.66 9.28 -10.08
C ASP A 28 -18.68 9.26 -11.23
N GLY A 29 -19.96 8.98 -10.91
CA GLY A 29 -21.03 8.84 -11.89
C GLY A 29 -20.81 7.64 -12.80
N PHE A 30 -20.41 6.51 -12.20
CA PHE A 30 -20.11 5.28 -12.92
C PHE A 30 -21.37 4.67 -13.55
N ILE A 31 -21.27 4.40 -14.85
CA ILE A 31 -22.21 3.55 -15.60
C ILE A 31 -21.78 2.08 -15.47
N SER A 32 -20.47 1.82 -15.45
CA SER A 32 -19.91 0.48 -15.23
C SER A 32 -18.57 0.53 -14.50
N ARG A 33 -18.48 -0.20 -13.38
CA ARG A 33 -17.24 -0.42 -12.60
C ARG A 33 -16.42 -1.62 -13.07
N GLY A 34 -16.74 -2.17 -14.25
CA GLY A 34 -16.05 -3.33 -14.81
C GLY A 34 -16.68 -4.66 -14.44
N TRP A 35 -16.15 -5.73 -15.03
CA TRP A 35 -16.77 -7.06 -15.02
C TRP A 35 -16.80 -7.71 -13.63
N SER A 36 -15.73 -7.58 -12.83
CA SER A 36 -15.66 -8.15 -11.48
C SER A 36 -16.67 -7.50 -10.53
N SER A 37 -16.78 -6.18 -10.58
CA SER A 37 -17.80 -5.43 -9.85
C SER A 37 -19.21 -5.82 -10.30
N TYR A 38 -19.43 -6.05 -11.59
CA TYR A 38 -20.72 -6.51 -12.11
C TYR A 38 -21.09 -7.90 -11.59
N LEU A 39 -20.17 -8.87 -11.68
CA LEU A 39 -20.40 -10.25 -11.22
C LEU A 39 -20.71 -10.35 -9.73
N THR A 40 -20.15 -9.45 -8.92
CA THR A 40 -20.38 -9.45 -7.48
C THR A 40 -21.52 -8.51 -7.05
N CYS A 41 -22.32 -8.02 -8.01
CA CYS A 41 -23.38 -7.04 -7.76
C CYS A 41 -22.86 -5.87 -6.92
N ASN A 42 -21.69 -5.35 -7.30
CA ASN A 42 -21.01 -4.23 -6.65
C ASN A 42 -20.58 -4.47 -5.19
N ARG A 43 -20.61 -5.71 -4.70
CA ARG A 43 -20.18 -6.05 -3.33
C ARG A 43 -18.67 -6.02 -3.16
N THR A 44 -17.93 -6.29 -4.24
CA THR A 44 -16.47 -6.25 -4.26
C THR A 44 -16.00 -5.62 -5.57
N GLY A 45 -14.78 -5.11 -5.58
CA GLY A 45 -14.18 -4.50 -6.76
C GLY A 45 -12.98 -3.65 -6.40
N THR A 46 -12.35 -3.09 -7.42
CA THR A 46 -11.21 -2.18 -7.28
C THR A 46 -11.65 -0.89 -6.56
N GLY A 47 -10.90 -0.48 -5.55
CA GLY A 47 -11.09 0.83 -4.89
C GLY A 47 -10.49 1.98 -5.69
N GLY A 48 -9.42 1.70 -6.42
CA GLY A 48 -8.76 2.61 -7.34
C GLY A 48 -7.40 2.03 -7.74
N TRP A 49 -6.54 2.85 -8.34
CA TRP A 49 -5.22 2.41 -8.77
C TRP A 49 -4.24 3.59 -8.93
N THR A 50 -2.95 3.26 -8.97
CA THR A 50 -1.86 4.19 -9.29
C THR A 50 -1.33 4.03 -10.70
N THR A 51 -1.05 5.17 -11.35
CA THR A 51 -0.33 5.27 -12.63
C THR A 51 0.87 6.22 -12.52
N THR A 52 1.60 6.44 -13.61
CA THR A 52 2.64 7.49 -13.68
C THR A 52 2.08 8.91 -13.59
N GLU A 53 0.81 9.11 -13.93
CA GLU A 53 0.14 10.41 -13.91
C GLU A 53 -0.46 10.75 -12.54
N GLY A 54 -0.59 9.76 -11.66
CA GLY A 54 -1.18 9.91 -10.34
C GLY A 54 -2.15 8.78 -10.00
N LEU A 55 -2.95 9.04 -8.98
CA LEU A 55 -3.91 8.12 -8.39
C LEU A 55 -5.29 8.31 -9.01
N PHE A 56 -6.04 7.21 -9.12
CA PHE A 56 -7.41 7.20 -9.61
C PHE A 56 -8.29 6.51 -8.58
N VAL A 57 -9.16 7.29 -7.94
CA VAL A 57 -10.11 6.82 -6.91
C VAL A 57 -11.43 6.47 -7.58
N ILE A 58 -11.98 5.29 -7.29
CA ILE A 58 -13.39 4.98 -7.57
C ILE A 58 -14.22 5.46 -6.38
N VAL A 59 -14.75 6.69 -6.46
CA VAL A 59 -15.46 7.33 -5.32
C VAL A 59 -16.57 6.44 -4.73
N PRO A 60 -17.44 5.78 -5.53
CA PRO A 60 -18.50 4.92 -5.01
C PRO A 60 -18.03 3.63 -4.30
N SER A 61 -16.72 3.35 -4.29
CA SER A 61 -16.14 2.24 -3.52
C SER A 61 -15.89 2.61 -2.05
N TYR A 62 -16.02 3.88 -1.69
CA TYR A 62 -15.76 4.37 -0.33
C TYR A 62 -17.01 5.00 0.29
N LYS A 63 -17.25 4.72 1.57
CA LYS A 63 -18.35 5.35 2.34
C LYS A 63 -18.05 6.81 2.69
N SER A 64 -16.77 7.11 2.91
CA SER A 64 -16.26 8.44 3.18
C SER A 64 -14.89 8.60 2.51
N LEU A 65 -14.59 9.81 2.02
CA LEU A 65 -13.29 10.19 1.46
C LEU A 65 -12.40 10.92 2.47
N THR A 66 -12.84 10.99 3.73
CA THR A 66 -12.11 11.66 4.81
C THR A 66 -11.86 10.74 6.01
N ASP A 67 -12.40 9.52 5.97
CA ASP A 67 -12.18 8.55 7.04
C ASP A 67 -10.80 7.89 6.94
N GLU A 68 -10.43 7.21 8.02
CA GLU A 68 -9.16 6.50 8.08
C GLU A 68 -9.07 5.36 7.06
N ASN A 69 -10.17 4.66 6.79
CA ASN A 69 -10.16 3.56 5.82
C ASN A 69 -9.76 4.06 4.43
N PHE A 70 -10.31 5.19 3.98
CA PHE A 70 -9.89 5.82 2.73
C PHE A 70 -8.46 6.35 2.81
N ARG A 71 -8.13 7.10 3.87
CA ARG A 71 -6.80 7.72 4.04
C ARG A 71 -5.67 6.68 4.06
N VAL A 72 -5.90 5.53 4.70
CA VAL A 72 -4.89 4.49 4.92
C VAL A 72 -4.89 3.47 3.78
N ASN A 73 -6.00 2.75 3.58
CA ASN A 73 -6.06 1.63 2.64
C ASN A 73 -6.08 2.05 1.17
N PHE A 74 -6.36 3.31 0.87
CA PHE A 74 -6.25 3.83 -0.48
C PHE A 74 -5.18 4.91 -0.59
N LEU A 75 -5.38 6.06 0.06
CA LEU A 75 -4.58 7.24 -0.26
C LEU A 75 -3.10 7.05 0.08
N ALA A 76 -2.79 6.55 1.29
CA ALA A 76 -1.43 6.27 1.70
C ALA A 76 -0.82 5.05 0.96
N HIS A 77 -1.59 3.96 0.82
CA HIS A 77 -1.18 2.76 0.07
C HIS A 77 -0.75 3.10 -1.37
N GLU A 78 -1.64 3.74 -2.13
CA GLU A 78 -1.40 4.06 -3.53
C GLU A 78 -0.36 5.17 -3.70
N SER A 79 -0.28 6.12 -2.76
CA SER A 79 0.79 7.11 -2.76
C SER A 79 2.16 6.49 -2.50
N GLN A 80 2.23 5.42 -1.70
CA GLN A 80 3.46 4.66 -1.52
C GLN A 80 3.88 3.97 -2.82
N HIS A 81 2.95 3.33 -3.55
CA HIS A 81 3.24 2.81 -4.88
C HIS A 81 3.77 3.88 -5.83
N TYR A 82 3.12 5.05 -5.86
CA TYR A 82 3.53 6.16 -6.70
C TYR A 82 4.96 6.62 -6.37
N SER A 83 5.24 6.80 -5.08
CA SER A 83 6.55 7.16 -4.56
C SER A 83 7.63 6.15 -4.92
N ASP A 84 7.36 4.86 -4.71
CA ASP A 84 8.31 3.79 -4.94
C ASP A 84 8.62 3.60 -6.42
N LYS A 85 7.61 3.65 -7.29
CA LYS A 85 7.81 3.62 -8.76
C LYS A 85 8.68 4.78 -9.22
N LYS A 86 8.46 5.99 -8.68
CA LYS A 86 9.27 7.17 -9.01
C LYS A 86 10.71 7.06 -8.49
N ARG A 87 10.90 6.54 -7.27
CA ARG A 87 12.22 6.44 -6.63
C ARG A 87 13.04 5.27 -7.17
N PHE A 88 12.45 4.08 -7.29
CA PHE A 88 13.16 2.82 -7.56
C PHE A 88 12.94 2.27 -8.97
N GLY A 89 11.96 2.79 -9.72
CA GLY A 89 11.62 2.31 -11.05
C GLY A 89 10.82 1.00 -11.00
N ASP A 90 11.05 0.12 -11.98
CA ASP A 90 10.38 -1.16 -12.05
C ASP A 90 10.82 -2.08 -10.90
N MET A 91 9.85 -2.46 -10.08
CA MET A 91 9.99 -3.40 -8.97
C MET A 91 9.01 -4.56 -9.16
N PRO A 92 9.31 -5.76 -8.66
CA PRO A 92 8.32 -6.82 -8.56
C PRO A 92 7.06 -6.33 -7.85
N SER A 93 5.87 -6.62 -8.39
CA SER A 93 4.60 -6.13 -7.84
C SER A 93 4.43 -6.43 -6.36
N TRP A 94 4.85 -7.62 -5.90
CA TRP A 94 4.76 -7.99 -4.49
C TRP A 94 5.63 -7.13 -3.57
N GLN A 95 6.73 -6.54 -4.07
CA GLN A 95 7.55 -5.61 -3.28
C GLN A 95 6.87 -4.25 -3.13
N LEU A 96 6.20 -3.78 -4.19
CA LEU A 96 5.38 -2.57 -4.12
C LEU A 96 4.25 -2.75 -3.10
N GLU A 97 3.55 -3.88 -3.15
CA GLU A 97 2.50 -4.25 -2.18
C GLU A 97 3.05 -4.35 -0.76
N TYR A 98 4.18 -5.02 -0.57
CA TYR A 98 4.83 -5.16 0.74
C TYR A 98 5.10 -3.81 1.39
N ARG A 99 5.64 -2.85 0.62
CA ARG A 99 5.94 -1.51 1.11
C ARG A 99 4.68 -0.69 1.39
N ALA A 100 3.69 -0.75 0.50
CA ALA A 100 2.40 -0.08 0.70
C ALA A 100 1.62 -0.63 1.92
N LYS A 101 1.67 -1.94 2.16
CA LYS A 101 1.05 -2.58 3.33
C LYS A 101 1.76 -2.25 4.65
N LEU A 102 3.08 -2.03 4.63
CA LEU A 102 3.76 -1.45 5.79
C LEU A 102 3.22 -0.05 6.09
N VAL A 103 2.99 0.77 5.06
CA VAL A 103 2.38 2.10 5.23
C VAL A 103 0.96 2.02 5.80
N GLU A 104 0.17 1.02 5.39
CA GLU A 104 -1.14 0.78 6.02
C GLU A 104 -1.02 0.55 7.53
N ILE A 105 -0.07 -0.30 7.96
CA ILE A 105 0.18 -0.54 9.38
C ILE A 105 0.64 0.74 10.10
N ILE A 106 1.50 1.55 9.47
CA ILE A 106 2.04 2.78 10.06
C ILE A 106 0.96 3.82 10.33
N TYR A 107 -0.08 3.88 9.50
CA TYR A 107 -1.13 4.91 9.61
C TYR A 107 -2.47 4.42 10.14
N ALA A 108 -2.63 3.12 10.34
CA ALA A 108 -3.83 2.56 10.94
C ALA A 108 -3.82 2.79 12.46
N ASP A 109 -4.61 3.75 12.90
CA ASP A 109 -4.95 4.02 14.30
C ASP A 109 -6.17 3.19 14.71
N THR A 110 -7.36 3.70 14.39
CA THR A 110 -8.64 3.09 14.79
C THR A 110 -8.98 1.83 13.99
N THR A 111 -8.38 1.69 12.81
CA THR A 111 -8.60 0.58 11.87
C THR A 111 -7.52 -0.50 11.96
N ARG A 112 -6.57 -0.38 12.89
CA ARG A 112 -5.44 -1.31 13.08
C ARG A 112 -5.87 -2.77 13.08
N ASP A 113 -6.83 -3.14 13.93
CA ASP A 113 -7.21 -4.54 14.09
C ASP A 113 -7.84 -5.09 12.81
N ARG A 114 -8.68 -4.29 12.14
CA ARG A 114 -9.27 -4.65 10.84
C ARG A 114 -8.20 -4.84 9.76
N VAL A 115 -7.16 -4.00 9.73
CA VAL A 115 -6.04 -4.12 8.77
C VAL A 115 -5.25 -5.40 9.04
N LEU A 116 -4.92 -5.66 10.32
CA LEU A 116 -4.24 -6.90 10.73
C LEU A 116 -5.05 -8.14 10.37
N ASP A 117 -6.36 -8.13 10.64
CA ASP A 117 -7.27 -9.22 10.30
C ASP A 117 -7.35 -9.43 8.79
N ALA A 118 -7.42 -8.35 8.00
CA ALA A 118 -7.43 -8.44 6.54
C ALA A 118 -6.15 -9.13 6.03
N PHE A 119 -4.98 -8.75 6.57
CA PHE A 119 -3.72 -9.36 6.19
C PHE A 119 -3.66 -10.83 6.63
N ALA A 120 -4.13 -11.13 7.85
CA ALA A 120 -4.13 -12.48 8.39
C ALA A 120 -4.98 -13.45 7.57
N ASN A 121 -6.12 -12.97 7.07
CA ASN A 121 -7.08 -13.75 6.29
C ASN A 121 -6.73 -13.88 4.80
N ASN A 122 -5.73 -13.15 4.31
CA ASN A 122 -5.34 -13.12 2.91
C ASN A 122 -3.87 -13.50 2.73
N GLN A 123 -3.35 -14.48 3.45
CA GLN A 123 -1.93 -14.90 3.32
C GLN A 123 -1.75 -15.91 2.19
N GLY A 124 -0.69 -15.73 1.39
CA GLY A 124 -0.32 -16.64 0.31
C GLY A 124 1.20 -16.81 0.17
N ASP A 125 1.60 -17.88 -0.52
CA ASP A 125 3.02 -18.21 -0.80
C ASP A 125 3.42 -17.93 -2.26
N ASP A 126 2.47 -17.59 -3.12
CA ASP A 126 2.71 -17.33 -4.54
C ASP A 126 3.05 -15.84 -4.77
N PRO A 127 4.29 -15.49 -5.16
CA PRO A 127 4.66 -14.10 -5.45
C PRO A 127 3.96 -13.50 -6.68
N SER A 128 3.29 -14.33 -7.49
CA SER A 128 2.44 -13.89 -8.60
C SER A 128 1.03 -13.47 -8.17
N ASP A 129 0.67 -13.71 -6.90
CA ASP A 129 -0.43 -13.07 -6.18
C ASP A 129 0.15 -12.03 -5.20
N PRO A 130 0.39 -10.78 -5.66
CA PRO A 130 1.21 -9.81 -4.94
C PRO A 130 0.63 -9.44 -3.58
N HIS A 131 -0.70 -9.30 -3.49
CA HIS A 131 -1.36 -8.90 -2.26
C HIS A 131 -1.19 -9.96 -1.19
N SER A 132 -1.53 -11.23 -1.48
CA SER A 132 -1.51 -12.27 -0.46
C SER A 132 -0.11 -12.64 -0.02
N TYR A 133 0.84 -12.60 -0.96
CA TYR A 133 2.26 -12.74 -0.66
C TYR A 133 2.76 -11.62 0.24
N ALA A 134 2.44 -10.36 -0.08
CA ALA A 134 2.86 -9.21 0.71
C ALA A 134 2.26 -9.23 2.13
N ASP A 135 0.99 -9.60 2.28
CA ASP A 135 0.32 -9.76 3.60
C ASP A 135 1.11 -10.68 4.52
N LYS A 136 1.43 -11.88 4.02
CA LYS A 136 2.22 -12.88 4.76
C LYS A 136 3.59 -12.33 5.16
N ARG A 137 4.27 -11.62 4.25
CA ARG A 137 5.61 -11.07 4.48
C ARG A 137 5.60 -9.92 5.49
N VAL A 138 4.61 -9.04 5.46
CA VAL A 138 4.43 -7.95 6.45
C VAL A 138 4.18 -8.53 7.84
N LEU A 139 3.25 -9.48 7.98
CA LEU A 139 2.98 -10.10 9.27
C LEU A 139 4.23 -10.82 9.82
N THR A 140 4.91 -11.58 8.96
CA THR A 140 6.13 -12.32 9.34
C THR A 140 7.24 -11.38 9.83
N ILE A 141 7.53 -10.30 9.09
CA ILE A 141 8.61 -9.40 9.48
C ILE A 141 8.28 -8.63 10.76
N LEU A 142 7.03 -8.20 10.94
CA LEU A 142 6.62 -7.49 12.16
C LEU A 142 6.70 -8.40 13.38
N MET A 143 6.19 -9.63 13.28
CA MET A 143 6.30 -10.63 14.35
C MET A 143 7.77 -10.89 14.71
N ASN A 144 8.63 -11.13 13.72
CA ASN A 144 10.06 -11.38 13.94
C ASN A 144 10.74 -10.20 14.64
N ARG A 145 10.46 -8.96 14.22
CA ARG A 145 11.05 -7.76 14.82
C ARG A 145 10.55 -7.48 16.24
N LEU A 146 9.33 -7.90 16.55
CA LEU A 146 8.71 -7.73 17.86
C LEU A 146 8.96 -8.90 18.83
N GLY A 147 9.54 -10.01 18.34
CA GLY A 147 9.75 -11.23 19.11
C GLY A 147 8.45 -11.99 19.39
N LEU A 148 7.51 -11.97 18.44
CA LEU A 148 6.19 -12.57 18.55
C LEU A 148 6.11 -13.88 17.76
N THR A 149 5.24 -14.77 18.22
CA THR A 149 5.05 -16.11 17.62
C THR A 149 3.71 -16.29 16.94
N SER A 150 2.77 -15.34 17.06
CA SER A 150 1.46 -15.42 16.41
C SER A 150 0.90 -14.05 16.03
N VAL A 151 0.10 -14.02 14.97
CA VAL A 151 -0.55 -12.79 14.49
C VAL A 151 -1.51 -12.23 15.54
N ALA A 152 -2.19 -13.10 16.30
CA ALA A 152 -3.08 -12.68 17.39
C ALA A 152 -2.37 -11.77 18.42
N THR A 153 -1.07 -11.98 18.66
CA THR A 153 -0.30 -11.12 19.57
C THR A 153 0.05 -9.75 19.00
N LEU A 154 -0.06 -9.53 17.68
CA LEU A 154 0.10 -8.18 17.11
C LEU A 154 -0.99 -7.21 17.57
N HIS A 155 -2.20 -7.72 17.84
CA HIS A 155 -3.33 -6.90 18.33
C HIS A 155 -3.13 -6.38 19.76
N THR A 156 -2.28 -7.04 20.54
CA THR A 156 -2.05 -6.71 21.95
C THR A 156 -0.85 -5.79 22.17
N ILE A 157 -0.03 -5.57 21.15
CA ILE A 157 1.08 -4.63 21.21
C ILE A 157 0.56 -3.18 21.17
N SER A 158 1.25 -2.29 21.91
CA SER A 158 0.94 -0.87 21.85
C SER A 158 1.07 -0.36 20.42
N ILE A 159 0.14 0.50 20.03
CA ILE A 159 0.07 0.99 18.66
C ILE A 159 1.36 1.71 18.24
N ASP A 160 1.93 2.53 19.12
CA ASP A 160 3.21 3.21 18.90
C ASP A 160 4.35 2.24 18.61
N ARG A 161 4.41 1.11 19.34
CA ARG A 161 5.47 0.10 19.14
C ARG A 161 5.29 -0.62 17.82
N LEU A 162 4.05 -0.93 17.42
CA LEU A 162 3.74 -1.54 16.13
C LEU A 162 4.11 -0.59 14.98
N HIS A 163 3.65 0.67 15.05
CA HIS A 163 3.93 1.72 14.07
C HIS A 163 5.42 1.97 13.92
N GLN A 164 6.14 2.16 15.03
CA GLN A 164 7.59 2.39 15.00
C GLN A 164 8.34 1.20 14.41
N THR A 165 7.88 -0.02 14.68
CA THR A 165 8.47 -1.21 14.06
C THR A 165 8.26 -1.23 12.55
N ALA A 166 7.04 -0.95 12.07
CA ALA A 166 6.74 -0.88 10.65
C ALA A 166 7.53 0.24 9.95
N ILE A 167 7.68 1.42 10.57
CA ILE A 167 8.53 2.52 10.07
C ILE A 167 9.98 2.04 9.92
N ASN A 168 10.52 1.38 10.95
CA ASN A 168 11.91 0.90 10.94
C ASN A 168 12.12 -0.16 9.84
N VAL A 169 11.16 -1.06 9.64
CA VAL A 169 11.20 -2.06 8.57
C VAL A 169 11.18 -1.39 7.20
N LEU A 170 10.27 -0.46 6.96
CA LEU A 170 10.16 0.26 5.68
C LEU A 170 11.46 1.04 5.36
N LYS A 171 12.00 1.76 6.34
CA LYS A 171 13.26 2.51 6.18
C LYS A 171 14.45 1.59 5.89
N ALA A 172 14.55 0.45 6.58
CA ALA A 172 15.61 -0.52 6.34
C ALA A 172 15.52 -1.11 4.92
N ASP A 173 14.30 -1.40 4.44
CA ASP A 173 14.06 -1.88 3.08
C ASP A 173 14.46 -0.81 2.03
N SER A 174 14.11 0.45 2.25
CA SER A 174 14.51 1.56 1.38
C SER A 174 16.03 1.70 1.27
N VAL A 175 16.76 1.58 2.39
CA VAL A 175 18.24 1.59 2.37
C VAL A 175 18.81 0.42 1.57
N ALA A 176 18.22 -0.78 1.70
CA ALA A 176 18.64 -1.95 0.95
C ALA A 176 18.42 -1.76 -0.57
N LEU A 177 17.27 -1.22 -0.97
CA LEU A 177 16.95 -0.93 -2.37
C LEU A 177 17.87 0.14 -2.97
N ASP A 178 18.13 1.23 -2.25
CA ASP A 178 19.09 2.25 -2.68
C ASP A 178 20.49 1.65 -2.86
N THR A 179 20.95 0.83 -1.91
CA THR A 179 22.26 0.19 -1.99
C THR A 179 22.36 -0.72 -3.21
N ALA A 180 21.34 -1.56 -3.45
CA ALA A 180 21.27 -2.44 -4.61
C ALA A 180 21.26 -1.66 -5.94
N ARG A 181 20.55 -0.53 -5.99
CA ARG A 181 20.53 0.35 -7.16
C ARG A 181 21.90 0.99 -7.43
N HIS A 182 22.56 1.52 -6.41
CA HIS A 182 23.90 2.10 -6.54
C HIS A 182 24.92 1.07 -7.02
N ALA A 183 24.84 -0.18 -6.54
CA ALA A 183 25.70 -1.26 -7.00
C ALA A 183 25.52 -1.58 -8.49
N LYS A 184 24.28 -1.55 -9.01
CA LYS A 184 24.00 -1.77 -10.44
C LYS A 184 24.51 -0.65 -11.36
N LEU A 185 24.64 0.57 -10.84
CA LEU A 185 25.05 1.75 -11.61
C LEU A 185 26.57 1.97 -11.68
N ARG A 186 27.37 1.21 -10.92
CA ARG A 186 28.83 1.28 -11.02
C ARG A 186 29.31 0.45 -12.23
N PRO A 187 29.94 1.05 -13.26
CA PRO A 187 30.58 0.27 -14.31
C PRO A 187 31.74 -0.53 -13.68
N TYR A 188 31.93 -1.77 -14.14
CA TYR A 188 33.11 -2.57 -13.79
C TYR A 188 34.39 -1.72 -13.93
N PRO A 189 35.36 -1.80 -12.99
CA PRO A 189 36.63 -1.13 -13.18
C PRO A 189 37.26 -1.65 -14.47
N LEU A 190 37.65 -0.72 -15.35
CA LEU A 190 38.47 -1.02 -16.53
C LEU A 190 39.72 -1.74 -16.03
N LYS A 191 39.89 -3.00 -16.46
CA LYS A 191 41.13 -3.76 -16.30
C LYS A 191 42.19 -3.22 -17.25
#